data_AF-A0A9W7TJ98-F1
#
_entry.id   AF-A0A9W7TJ98-F1
#
_cell.length_a   1.000
_cell.length_b   1.000
_cell.length_c   1.000
_cell.angle_alpha   90.00
_cell.angle_beta   90.00
_cell.angle_gamma   90.00
#
_symmetry.space_group_name_H-M   'P 1'
#
loop_
_entity.id
_entity.type
_entity.pdbx_description
1 polymer ?
#
loop_
_entity_poly.entity_id
_entity_poly.type
_entity_poly.pdbx_seq_one_letter_code
_entity_poly.pdbx_strand_id
1 'polypeptide(L)'
;MDSSGQDSSMTSTGLASGGTLPPGLTEEEAEEMQLELTKVDDEIQTLRQVLTAKERHATELKRRLGISPLSEIKQNITKGWHEVQCSSAYLTASATLEDISRSETYKRTQDTLSQAGQMTSAAISTMGSAIRSRFGEMRALPYSGSNLSMRHSLSMPAMR
;
A
#
# COMPACT_ATOMS: atom_id res chain seq x y z
N MET A 1 9.15 67.13 46.66
CA MET A 1 8.87 66.35 45.44
C MET A 1 10.12 66.44 44.59
N ASP A 2 10.77 65.39 44.13
CA ASP A 2 10.58 63.94 44.23
C ASP A 2 11.75 63.36 43.39
N SER A 3 12.33 62.24 43.87
CA SER A 3 12.91 61.14 43.09
C SER A 3 14.02 61.39 42.05
N SER A 4 14.87 60.44 41.66
CA SER A 4 15.26 59.08 42.05
C SER A 4 16.15 58.59 40.88
N GLY A 5 17.03 57.63 41.12
CA GLY A 5 17.52 56.68 40.10
C GLY A 5 18.90 57.02 39.52
N GLN A 6 19.97 56.31 39.90
CA GLN A 6 20.37 54.97 39.42
C GLN A 6 20.74 54.99 37.93
N ASP A 7 22.02 54.90 37.58
CA ASP A 7 22.83 53.67 37.46
C ASP A 7 22.80 53.13 36.02
N SER A 8 23.93 52.60 35.56
CA SER A 8 24.17 51.69 34.42
C SER A 8 25.45 52.11 33.67
N SER A 9 26.62 51.64 34.10
CA SER A 9 27.18 50.31 33.86
C SER A 9 28.21 50.36 32.72
N MET A 10 29.47 50.54 33.11
CA MET A 10 30.63 50.17 32.31
C MET A 10 30.71 48.64 32.32
N THR A 11 30.36 48.00 31.21
CA THR A 11 30.65 46.60 30.94
C THR A 11 32.13 46.46 30.59
N SER A 12 32.95 46.25 31.61
CA SER A 12 34.30 45.73 31.43
C SER A 12 34.65 44.87 32.62
N THR A 13 34.58 43.56 32.43
CA THR A 13 35.70 42.61 32.62
C THR A 13 35.12 41.21 32.46
N GLY A 14 35.55 40.52 31.41
CA GLY A 14 35.53 39.06 31.46
C GLY A 14 36.49 38.60 32.56
N LEU A 15 36.14 37.53 33.25
CA LEU A 15 37.10 36.59 33.81
C LEU A 15 36.41 35.23 33.83
N ALA A 16 37.12 34.24 33.30
CA ALA A 16 36.79 32.84 33.41
C ALA A 16 36.53 32.44 34.87
N SER A 17 35.53 31.60 35.11
CA SER A 17 35.42 30.77 36.31
C SER A 17 35.28 29.35 35.75
N GLY A 18 36.28 28.47 35.81
CA GLY A 18 37.08 28.20 37.01
C GLY A 18 36.12 27.57 38.01
N GLY A 19 36.16 26.25 38.15
CA GLY A 19 35.19 25.45 38.88
C GLY A 19 34.89 26.03 40.26
N THR A 20 33.67 26.53 40.44
CA THR A 20 33.16 26.89 41.76
C THR A 20 32.23 25.76 42.17
N LEU A 21 32.66 25.03 43.20
CA LEU A 21 31.84 24.03 43.88
C LEU A 21 30.47 24.61 44.24
N PRO A 22 29.38 23.83 44.13
CA PRO A 22 28.05 24.29 44.52
C PRO A 22 28.06 24.78 45.99
N PRO A 23 27.31 25.84 46.33
CA PRO A 23 27.38 26.46 47.66
C PRO A 23 27.02 25.43 48.75
N GLY A 24 27.97 25.16 49.65
CA GLY A 24 27.80 24.23 50.77
C GLY A 24 28.49 22.88 50.61
N LEU A 25 29.16 22.62 49.48
CA LEU A 25 29.84 21.37 49.20
C LEU A 25 31.36 21.54 49.36
N THR A 26 31.96 20.71 50.20
CA THR A 26 33.42 20.73 50.43
C THR A 26 34.16 20.09 49.25
N GLU A 27 35.43 20.47 49.03
CA GLU A 27 36.24 19.90 47.94
C GLU A 27 36.34 18.36 48.04
N GLU A 28 36.53 17.84 49.25
CA GLU A 28 36.60 16.40 49.53
C GLU A 28 35.31 15.66 49.13
N GLU A 29 34.16 16.24 49.44
CA GLU A 29 32.85 15.66 49.12
C GLU A 29 32.56 15.69 47.61
N ALA A 30 33.10 16.68 46.89
CA ALA A 30 32.99 16.73 45.43
C ALA A 30 33.92 15.72 44.73
N GLU A 31 35.12 15.51 45.26
CA GLU A 31 36.02 14.46 44.79
C GLU A 31 35.41 13.07 45.01
N GLU A 32 34.78 12.82 46.17
CA GLU A 32 34.07 11.57 46.46
C GLU A 32 32.90 11.33 45.48
N MET A 33 32.07 12.36 45.23
CA MET A 33 30.98 12.25 44.25
C MET A 33 31.49 11.96 42.83
N GLN A 34 32.64 12.52 42.43
CA GLN A 34 33.22 12.21 41.12
C GLN A 34 33.70 10.77 41.02
N LEU A 35 34.28 10.23 42.09
CA LEU A 35 34.69 8.83 42.17
C LEU A 35 33.48 7.90 42.11
N GLU A 36 32.42 8.20 42.87
CA GLU A 36 31.18 7.42 42.85
C GLU A 36 30.51 7.47 41.47
N LEU A 37 30.44 8.66 40.86
CA LEU A 37 29.89 8.82 39.51
C LEU A 37 30.67 7.97 38.49
N THR A 38 31.99 8.01 38.54
CA THR A 38 32.85 7.20 37.67
C THR A 38 32.57 5.71 37.85
N LYS A 39 32.46 5.24 39.11
CA LYS A 39 32.13 3.85 39.41
C LYS A 39 30.75 3.45 38.88
N VAL A 40 29.74 4.31 39.05
CA VAL A 40 28.38 4.06 38.54
C VAL A 40 28.38 3.99 37.02
N ASP A 41 29.13 4.86 36.34
CA ASP A 41 29.25 4.82 34.88
C ASP A 41 29.91 3.52 34.38
N ASP A 42 30.94 3.03 35.06
CA ASP A 42 31.57 1.73 34.77
C ASP A 42 30.62 0.54 34.99
N GLU A 43 29.82 0.58 36.06
CA GLU A 43 28.79 -0.42 36.32
C GLU A 43 27.70 -0.38 35.23
N ILE A 44 27.24 0.81 34.81
CA ILE A 44 26.30 0.98 33.71
C ILE A 44 26.87 0.39 32.42
N GLN A 45 28.14 0.67 32.12
CA GLN A 45 28.80 0.15 30.93
C GLN A 45 28.87 -1.38 30.97
N THR A 46 29.22 -1.94 32.12
CA THR A 46 29.26 -3.39 32.34
C THR A 46 27.87 -4.01 32.18
N LEU A 47 26.83 -3.42 32.76
CA LEU A 47 25.45 -3.89 32.65
C LEU A 47 24.96 -3.87 31.20
N ARG A 48 25.31 -2.84 30.41
CA ARG A 48 25.02 -2.79 28.97
C ARG A 48 25.68 -3.95 28.22
N GLN A 49 26.95 -4.24 28.50
CA GLN A 49 27.64 -5.37 27.87
C GLN A 49 26.99 -6.71 28.23
N VAL A 50 26.65 -6.91 29.49
CA VAL A 50 25.94 -8.11 29.98
C VAL A 50 24.58 -8.24 29.30
N LEU A 51 23.84 -7.14 29.18
CA LEU A 51 22.55 -7.14 28.49
C LEU A 51 22.69 -7.55 27.03
N THR A 52 23.61 -6.93 26.28
CA THR A 52 23.86 -7.30 24.89
C THR A 52 24.29 -8.77 24.75
N ALA A 53 25.09 -9.29 25.68
CA ALA A 53 25.46 -10.70 25.70
C ALA A 53 24.24 -11.61 25.93
N LYS A 54 23.34 -11.25 26.85
CA LYS A 54 22.09 -11.97 27.12
C LYS A 54 21.11 -11.92 25.95
N GLU A 55 20.98 -10.78 25.28
CA GLU A 55 20.16 -10.62 24.08
C GLU A 55 20.66 -11.56 22.97
N ARG A 56 21.97 -11.60 22.71
CA ARG A 56 22.57 -12.57 21.77
C ARG A 56 22.27 -14.01 22.18
N HIS A 57 22.44 -14.36 23.45
CA HIS A 57 22.14 -15.71 23.94
C HIS A 57 20.66 -16.09 23.75
N ALA A 58 19.74 -15.15 24.01
CA ALA A 58 18.32 -15.36 23.78
C ALA A 58 18.01 -15.57 22.29
N THR A 59 18.62 -14.80 21.39
CA THR A 59 18.45 -15.02 19.94
C THR A 59 18.96 -16.38 19.49
N GLU A 60 20.08 -16.85 20.03
CA GLU A 60 20.62 -18.18 19.74
C GLU A 60 19.72 -19.29 20.27
N LEU A 61 19.18 -19.15 21.49
CA LEU A 61 18.18 -20.09 22.03
C LEU A 61 16.93 -20.15 21.16
N LYS A 62 16.37 -19.00 20.74
CA LYS A 62 15.24 -18.93 19.82
C LYS A 62 15.54 -19.68 18.52
N ARG A 63 16.72 -19.45 17.93
CA ARG A 63 17.19 -20.16 16.72
C ARG A 63 17.25 -21.67 16.92
N ARG A 64 17.80 -22.14 18.04
CA ARG A 64 17.90 -23.58 18.39
C ARG A 64 16.52 -24.22 18.60
N LEU A 65 15.57 -23.47 19.15
CA LEU A 65 14.18 -23.90 19.30
C LEU A 65 13.37 -23.79 17.99
N GLY A 66 13.98 -23.33 16.90
CA GLY A 66 13.29 -23.14 15.61
C GLY A 66 12.38 -21.92 15.56
N ILE A 67 12.43 -21.05 16.57
CA ILE A 67 11.71 -19.77 16.64
C ILE A 67 12.57 -18.74 15.90
N SER A 68 12.33 -18.59 14.59
CA SER A 68 12.99 -17.57 13.78
C SER A 68 12.09 -16.34 13.65
N PRO A 69 12.64 -15.11 13.62
CA PRO A 69 11.85 -13.90 13.35
C PRO A 69 10.96 -14.04 12.10
N LEU A 70 11.47 -14.73 11.07
CA LEU A 70 10.71 -15.00 9.85
C LEU A 70 9.59 -16.05 10.05
N SER A 71 9.78 -17.04 10.91
CA SER A 71 8.74 -18.04 11.19
C SER A 71 7.60 -17.45 12.01
N GLU A 72 7.88 -16.54 12.95
CA GLU A 72 6.85 -15.81 13.70
C GLU A 72 6.01 -14.92 12.75
N ILE A 73 6.66 -14.17 11.85
CA ILE A 73 5.98 -13.35 10.83
C ILE A 73 5.11 -14.23 9.92
N LYS A 74 5.68 -15.30 9.37
CA LYS A 74 4.95 -16.23 8.50
C LYS A 74 3.74 -16.82 9.23
N GLN A 75 3.91 -17.23 10.48
CA GLN A 75 2.85 -17.83 11.28
C GLN A 75 1.73 -16.82 11.57
N ASN A 76 2.06 -15.58 11.95
CA ASN A 76 1.08 -14.53 12.21
C ASN A 76 0.29 -14.14 10.95
N ILE A 77 0.96 -14.02 9.81
CA ILE A 77 0.28 -13.73 8.52
C ILE A 77 -0.60 -14.90 8.11
N THR A 78 -0.11 -16.14 8.22
CA THR A 78 -0.89 -17.34 7.87
C THR A 78 -2.13 -17.46 8.74
N LYS A 79 -1.99 -17.21 10.05
CA LYS A 79 -3.13 -17.17 10.99
C LYS A 79 -4.09 -16.05 10.67
N GLY A 80 -3.64 -14.81 10.53
CA GLY A 80 -4.51 -13.67 10.23
C GLY A 80 -5.25 -13.84 8.90
N TRP A 81 -4.59 -14.39 7.88
CA TRP A 81 -5.24 -14.72 6.62
C TRP A 81 -6.31 -15.81 6.78
N HIS A 82 -5.98 -16.88 7.49
CA HIS A 82 -6.91 -17.97 7.76
C HIS A 82 -8.11 -17.52 8.60
N GLU A 83 -7.87 -16.68 9.61
CA GLU A 83 -8.89 -16.07 10.46
C GLU A 83 -9.84 -15.19 9.64
N VAL A 84 -9.33 -14.43 8.66
CA VAL A 84 -10.17 -13.66 7.74
C VAL A 84 -11.03 -14.59 6.86
N GLN A 85 -10.43 -15.63 6.27
CA GLN A 85 -11.17 -16.60 5.45
C GLN A 85 -12.22 -17.39 6.23
N CYS A 86 -11.93 -17.72 7.49
CA CYS A 86 -12.83 -18.47 8.37
C CYS A 86 -13.73 -17.55 9.21
N SER A 87 -13.58 -16.23 9.07
CA SER A 87 -14.39 -15.29 9.84
C SER A 87 -15.86 -15.44 9.47
N SER A 88 -16.73 -15.36 10.48
CA SER A 88 -18.17 -15.35 10.29
C SER A 88 -18.60 -14.23 9.34
N ALA A 89 -17.90 -13.09 9.33
CA ALA A 89 -18.15 -12.00 8.40
C ALA A 89 -17.85 -12.40 6.93
N TYR A 90 -16.71 -13.03 6.65
CA TYR A 90 -16.39 -13.50 5.30
C TYR A 90 -17.34 -14.61 4.85
N LEU A 91 -17.62 -15.59 5.71
CA LEU A 91 -18.55 -16.68 5.39
C LEU A 91 -19.98 -16.15 5.16
N THR A 92 -20.46 -15.24 6.00
CA THR A 92 -21.78 -14.59 5.86
C THR A 92 -21.82 -13.70 4.62
N ALA A 93 -20.76 -12.94 4.32
CA ALA A 93 -20.69 -12.13 3.12
C ALA A 93 -20.66 -12.99 1.84
N SER A 94 -19.92 -14.10 1.86
CA SER A 94 -19.87 -15.04 0.74
C SER A 94 -21.20 -15.76 0.52
N ALA A 95 -21.88 -16.18 1.59
CA ALA A 95 -23.19 -16.80 1.53
C ALA A 95 -24.26 -15.80 1.05
N THR A 96 -24.25 -14.56 1.54
CA THR A 96 -25.18 -13.53 1.07
C THR A 96 -24.93 -13.13 -0.38
N LEU A 97 -23.67 -13.11 -0.84
CA LEU A 97 -23.34 -12.87 -2.25
C LEU A 97 -23.84 -14.02 -3.14
N GLU A 98 -23.72 -15.27 -2.68
CA GLU A 98 -24.27 -16.44 -3.38
C GLU A 98 -25.80 -16.39 -3.42
N ASP A 99 -26.46 -16.02 -2.32
CA ASP A 99 -27.92 -15.85 -2.28
C ASP A 99 -28.40 -14.71 -3.20
N ILE A 100 -27.69 -13.58 -3.23
CA ILE A 100 -27.99 -12.47 -4.14
C ILE A 100 -27.77 -12.90 -5.59
N SER A 101 -26.68 -13.60 -5.89
CA SER A 101 -26.40 -14.09 -7.25
C SER A 101 -27.40 -15.15 -7.72
N ARG A 102 -27.97 -15.93 -6.79
CA ARG A 102 -29.00 -16.94 -7.08
C ARG A 102 -30.40 -16.37 -7.11
N SER A 103 -30.59 -15.15 -6.61
CA SER A 103 -31.90 -14.52 -6.50
C SER A 103 -32.52 -14.30 -7.88
N GLU A 104 -33.84 -14.44 -7.92
CA GLU A 104 -34.64 -14.21 -9.11
C GLU A 104 -34.57 -12.75 -9.57
N THR A 105 -34.32 -11.79 -8.67
CA THR A 105 -34.17 -10.38 -9.05
C THR A 105 -32.85 -10.11 -9.77
N TYR A 106 -31.77 -10.75 -9.34
CA TYR A 106 -30.47 -10.69 -10.02
C TYR A 106 -30.53 -11.40 -11.37
N LYS A 107 -31.03 -12.64 -11.42
CA LYS A 107 -31.20 -13.38 -12.68
C LYS A 107 -32.11 -12.65 -13.66
N ARG A 108 -33.26 -12.15 -13.22
CA ARG A 108 -34.17 -11.40 -14.09
C ARG A 108 -33.56 -10.10 -14.60
N THR A 109 -32.71 -9.44 -13.81
CA THR A 109 -31.95 -8.25 -14.26
C THR A 109 -30.86 -8.63 -15.24
N GLN A 110 -30.11 -9.70 -14.97
CA GLN A 110 -29.12 -10.26 -15.88
C GLN A 110 -29.76 -10.66 -17.21
N ASP A 111 -30.91 -11.32 -17.18
CA ASP A 111 -31.66 -11.75 -18.35
C ASP A 111 -32.21 -10.54 -19.12
N THR A 112 -32.72 -9.53 -18.41
CA THR A 112 -33.20 -8.28 -19.04
C THR A 112 -32.05 -7.50 -19.67
N LEU A 113 -30.91 -7.38 -18.99
CA LEU A 113 -29.71 -6.74 -19.51
C LEU A 113 -29.12 -7.52 -20.68
N SER A 114 -29.11 -8.85 -20.60
CA SER A 114 -28.67 -9.71 -21.69
C SER A 114 -29.60 -9.59 -22.90
N GLN A 115 -30.92 -9.62 -22.71
CA GLN A 115 -31.88 -9.39 -23.79
C GLN A 115 -31.73 -8.00 -24.39
N ALA A 116 -31.68 -6.95 -23.57
CA ALA A 116 -31.48 -5.58 -24.05
C ALA A 116 -30.13 -5.43 -24.78
N GLY A 117 -29.08 -6.09 -24.28
CA GLY A 117 -27.76 -6.13 -24.88
C GLY A 117 -27.74 -6.84 -26.23
N GLN A 118 -28.44 -7.97 -26.36
CA GLN A 118 -28.59 -8.68 -27.64
C GLN A 118 -29.40 -7.85 -28.65
N MET A 119 -30.51 -7.25 -28.22
CA MET A 119 -31.34 -6.41 -29.08
C MET A 119 -30.58 -5.15 -29.54
N THR A 120 -29.81 -4.53 -28.65
CA THR A 120 -28.95 -3.37 -28.98
C THR A 120 -27.77 -3.78 -29.85
N SER A 121 -27.13 -4.91 -29.57
CA SER A 121 -26.02 -5.44 -30.39
C SER A 121 -26.47 -5.78 -31.81
N ALA A 122 -27.67 -6.35 -31.95
CA ALA A 122 -28.28 -6.61 -33.25
C ALA A 122 -28.57 -5.30 -34.01
N ALA A 123 -29.10 -4.28 -33.33
CA ALA A 123 -29.33 -2.96 -33.92
C ALA A 123 -28.01 -2.29 -34.35
N ILE A 124 -26.98 -2.27 -33.49
CA ILE A 124 -25.66 -1.70 -33.81
C ILE A 124 -25.00 -2.45 -34.96
N SER A 125 -25.05 -3.79 -34.97
CA SER A 125 -24.50 -4.60 -36.07
C SER A 125 -25.21 -4.32 -37.39
N THR A 126 -26.53 -4.11 -37.36
CA THR A 126 -27.34 -3.74 -38.53
C THR A 126 -26.96 -2.35 -39.05
N MET A 127 -26.82 -1.36 -38.17
CA MET A 127 -26.38 -0.01 -38.54
C MET A 127 -24.94 -0.01 -39.08
N GLY A 128 -24.02 -0.75 -38.45
CA GLY A 128 -22.64 -0.90 -38.92
C GLY A 128 -22.56 -1.62 -40.28
N SER A 129 -23.43 -2.60 -40.53
CA SER A 129 -23.50 -3.30 -41.81
C SER A 129 -24.12 -2.44 -42.91
N ALA A 130 -25.11 -1.59 -42.59
CA ALA A 130 -25.65 -0.61 -43.53
C ALA A 130 -24.59 0.43 -43.94
N ILE A 131 -23.79 0.91 -42.98
CA ILE A 131 -22.68 1.84 -43.26
C ILE A 131 -21.59 1.16 -44.10
N ARG A 132 -21.18 -0.08 -43.76
CA ARG A 132 -20.22 -0.85 -44.56
C ARG A 132 -20.73 -1.15 -45.97
N SER A 133 -22.02 -1.44 -46.11
CA SER A 133 -22.67 -1.66 -47.40
C SER A 133 -22.61 -0.39 -48.25
N ARG A 134 -22.98 0.77 -47.71
CA ARG A 134 -22.91 2.05 -48.44
C ARG A 134 -21.48 2.44 -48.82
N PHE A 135 -20.51 2.14 -47.96
CA PHE A 135 -19.09 2.41 -48.26
C PHE A 135 -18.52 1.44 -49.30
N GLY A 136 -18.89 0.15 -49.23
CA GLY A 136 -18.54 -0.84 -50.25
C GLY A 136 -19.18 -0.55 -51.61
N GLU A 137 -20.42 -0.07 -51.61
CA GLU A 137 -21.17 0.35 -52.80
C GLU A 137 -20.52 1.57 -53.48
N MET A 138 -20.04 2.56 -52.71
CA MET A 138 -19.28 3.70 -53.27
C MET A 138 -17.92 3.28 -53.84
N ARG A 139 -17.23 2.30 -53.24
CA ARG A 139 -15.98 1.73 -53.77
C ARG A 139 -16.20 0.90 -55.04
N ALA A 140 -17.42 0.41 -55.26
CA ALA A 140 -17.81 -0.35 -56.43
C ALA A 140 -18.27 0.51 -57.62
N LEU A 141 -18.23 1.85 -57.52
CA LEU A 141 -18.50 2.72 -58.67
C LEU A 141 -17.38 2.60 -59.71
N PRO A 142 -17.69 2.29 -60.99
CA PRO A 142 -16.69 2.17 -62.03
C PRO A 142 -16.39 3.56 -62.60
N TYR A 143 -15.16 4.06 -62.41
CA TYR A 143 -14.65 5.12 -63.28
C TYR A 143 -13.18 4.90 -63.62
N SER A 144 -12.95 4.21 -64.74
CA SER A 144 -12.14 4.65 -65.88
C SER A 144 -11.39 3.50 -66.55
N GLY A 145 -11.79 3.21 -67.80
CA GLY A 145 -10.88 2.83 -68.88
C GLY A 145 -10.32 1.41 -68.92
N SER A 146 -11.03 0.49 -69.57
CA SER A 146 -10.45 -0.29 -70.68
C SER A 146 -11.53 -1.14 -71.37
N ASN A 147 -11.64 -0.95 -72.69
CA ASN A 147 -12.22 -1.92 -73.60
C ASN A 147 -11.66 -3.31 -73.29
N LEU A 148 -12.52 -4.31 -73.10
CA LEU A 148 -12.29 -5.65 -73.64
C LEU A 148 -13.61 -6.42 -73.73
N SER A 149 -14.05 -6.61 -74.97
CA SER A 149 -14.78 -7.76 -75.50
C SER A 149 -15.98 -8.33 -74.73
N MET A 150 -17.15 -8.17 -75.37
CA MET A 150 -18.02 -9.28 -75.75
C MET A 150 -17.62 -10.65 -75.19
N ARG A 151 -18.43 -11.17 -74.27
CA ARG A 151 -18.99 -12.53 -74.38
C ARG A 151 -20.06 -12.80 -73.34
N HIS A 152 -21.30 -12.86 -73.84
CA HIS A 152 -22.45 -13.46 -73.16
C HIS A 152 -22.14 -14.90 -72.75
N SER A 153 -22.42 -15.24 -71.50
CA SER A 153 -22.95 -16.56 -71.14
C SER A 153 -23.87 -16.41 -69.94
N LEU A 154 -25.17 -16.42 -70.22
CA LEU A 154 -26.23 -16.67 -69.24
C LEU A 154 -26.02 -18.09 -68.70
N SER A 155 -25.65 -18.22 -67.42
CA SER A 155 -25.66 -19.50 -66.70
C SER A 155 -26.81 -19.48 -65.72
N MET A 156 -27.85 -20.26 -65.99
CA MET A 156 -28.99 -20.45 -65.08
C MET A 156 -28.56 -21.19 -63.82
N PRO A 157 -29.10 -20.85 -62.63
CA PRO A 157 -28.93 -21.66 -61.44
C PRO A 157 -29.90 -22.86 -61.47
N ALA A 158 -29.39 -24.04 -61.15
CA ALA A 158 -30.22 -25.21 -60.89
C ALA A 158 -30.84 -25.10 -59.49
N MET A 159 -32.17 -25.18 -59.39
CA MET A 159 -32.86 -25.34 -58.11
C MET A 159 -32.70 -26.78 -57.62
N ARG A 160 -32.20 -26.95 -56.40
CA ARG A 160 -32.44 -28.13 -55.56
C ARG A 160 -32.55 -27.69 -54.11
#